data_AF-A0A928FCI3-F1
#
_entry.id   AF-A0A928FCI3-F1
#
_cell.length_a   1.000
_cell.length_b   1.000
_cell.length_c   1.000
_cell.angle_alpha   90.00
_cell.angle_beta   90.00
_cell.angle_gamma   90.00
#
_symmetry.space_group_name_H-M   'P 1'
#
loop_
_entity.id
_entity.type
_entity.pdbx_description
1 polymer ?
#
loop_
_entity_poly.entity_id
_entity_poly.type
_entity_poly.pdbx_seq_one_letter_code
_entity_poly.pdbx_strand_id
1 'polypeptide(L)'
;MLKKILIPLIALLLASFCVGCAPSIQTDGVPDPDKIVPKRDVLIANLEDKDYTIETYTSMEGLSFSLDRVIAKKGNKFIDIVYGLSGEDASKVFELYCKLYSDDYYILAQNGNYVYCVSDKKTFSAAGFTSTANVGVQYIHN
;
A
#
# COMPACT_ATOMS: atom_id res chain seq x y z
N MET A 1 -9.60 -26.53 56.68
CA MET A 1 -10.14 -27.81 56.21
C MET A 1 -10.24 -27.78 54.70
N LEU A 2 -9.52 -28.69 54.06
CA LEU A 2 -9.35 -28.84 52.62
C LEU A 2 -10.59 -29.57 52.05
N LYS A 3 -11.29 -29.00 51.08
CA LYS A 3 -12.22 -29.77 50.23
C LYS A 3 -11.79 -29.63 48.77
N LYS A 4 -10.97 -30.60 48.36
CA LYS A 4 -10.77 -31.00 46.97
C LYS A 4 -12.09 -31.56 46.47
N ILE A 5 -12.67 -31.00 45.42
CA ILE A 5 -13.70 -31.67 44.64
C ILE A 5 -13.22 -31.68 43.19
N LEU A 6 -12.84 -32.88 42.78
CA LEU A 6 -12.52 -33.33 41.44
C LEU A 6 -13.85 -33.53 40.70
N ILE A 7 -14.05 -32.87 39.55
CA ILE A 7 -15.16 -33.17 38.63
C ILE A 7 -14.57 -33.41 37.24
N PRO A 8 -15.01 -34.48 36.53
CA PRO A 8 -14.29 -35.04 35.39
C PRO A 8 -14.63 -34.38 34.05
N LEU A 9 -13.63 -34.48 33.16
CA LEU A 9 -13.68 -34.69 31.71
C LEU A 9 -15.08 -34.71 31.05
N ILE A 10 -15.38 -33.70 30.24
CA ILE A 10 -16.30 -33.83 29.10
C ILE A 10 -15.60 -33.30 27.86
N ALA A 11 -15.62 -34.16 26.84
CA ALA A 11 -14.96 -34.02 25.57
C ALA A 11 -15.74 -33.11 24.60
N LEU A 12 -14.97 -32.58 23.65
CA LEU A 12 -15.33 -32.40 22.24
C LEU A 12 -16.51 -31.47 21.92
N LEU A 13 -16.20 -30.29 21.36
CA LEU A 13 -16.95 -29.81 20.20
C LEU A 13 -16.05 -28.99 19.27
N LEU A 14 -16.00 -29.45 18.02
CA LEU A 14 -15.48 -28.76 16.86
C LEU A 14 -16.25 -27.45 16.63
N ALA A 15 -15.54 -26.37 16.31
CA ALA A 15 -15.94 -25.28 15.42
C ALA A 15 -14.82 -24.22 15.47
N SER A 16 -14.32 -23.60 14.42
CA SER A 16 -14.47 -23.78 12.98
C SER A 16 -13.20 -23.15 12.42
N PHE A 17 -12.60 -23.81 11.45
CA PHE A 17 -11.63 -23.17 10.57
C PHE A 17 -12.32 -22.00 9.85
N CYS A 18 -12.18 -20.78 10.38
CA CYS A 18 -12.21 -19.62 9.51
C CYS A 18 -10.87 -19.63 8.75
N VAL A 19 -10.78 -20.53 7.76
CA VAL A 19 -9.98 -20.25 6.57
C VAL A 19 -10.62 -19.02 5.97
N GLY A 20 -10.16 -17.85 6.41
CA GLY A 20 -10.40 -16.64 5.66
C GLY A 20 -9.77 -16.90 4.30
N CYS A 21 -10.59 -17.12 3.28
CA CYS A 21 -10.18 -16.99 1.91
C CYS A 21 -9.61 -15.59 1.78
N ALA A 22 -8.29 -15.47 1.85
CA ALA A 22 -7.61 -14.27 1.40
C ALA A 22 -8.05 -14.07 -0.05
N PRO A 23 -8.62 -12.90 -0.41
CA PRO A 23 -8.97 -12.64 -1.80
C PRO A 23 -7.70 -12.82 -2.63
N SER A 24 -7.79 -13.67 -3.66
CA SER A 24 -6.65 -13.95 -4.53
C SER A 24 -6.18 -12.63 -5.15
N ILE A 25 -4.91 -12.31 -4.92
CA ILE A 25 -4.16 -11.19 -5.52
C ILE A 25 -3.96 -11.33 -7.04
N GLN A 26 -4.60 -12.33 -7.66
CA GLN A 26 -4.43 -12.70 -9.06
C GLN A 26 -5.80 -12.85 -9.73
N THR A 27 -5.93 -12.23 -10.90
CA THR A 27 -6.87 -12.65 -11.96
C THR A 27 -6.02 -13.33 -13.02
N ASP A 28 -6.17 -14.64 -13.20
CA ASP A 28 -5.48 -15.42 -14.25
C ASP A 28 -3.94 -15.32 -14.26
N GLY A 29 -3.32 -15.12 -13.09
CA GLY A 29 -1.86 -14.99 -12.94
C GLY A 29 -1.31 -13.58 -13.16
N VAL A 30 -2.14 -12.63 -13.60
CA VAL A 30 -1.81 -11.20 -13.66
C VAL A 30 -2.10 -10.57 -12.29
N PRO A 31 -1.16 -9.83 -11.69
CA PRO A 31 -1.41 -9.10 -10.45
C PRO A 31 -2.56 -8.10 -10.60
N ASP A 32 -3.36 -7.95 -9.54
CA ASP A 32 -4.46 -6.98 -9.49
C ASP A 32 -4.03 -5.75 -8.67
N PRO A 33 -3.76 -4.59 -9.32
CA PRO A 33 -3.26 -3.40 -8.63
C PRO A 33 -4.16 -2.92 -7.47
N ASP A 34 -5.49 -3.08 -7.58
CA ASP A 34 -6.45 -2.64 -6.57
C ASP A 34 -6.40 -3.48 -5.28
N LYS A 35 -5.80 -4.68 -5.35
CA LYS A 35 -5.53 -5.53 -4.17
C LYS A 35 -4.12 -5.33 -3.60
N ILE A 36 -3.26 -4.60 -4.33
CA ILE A 36 -1.86 -4.41 -3.98
C ILE A 36 -1.64 -3.04 -3.36
N VAL A 37 -2.17 -2.01 -4.01
CA VAL A 37 -2.05 -0.61 -3.58
C VAL A 37 -3.10 -0.36 -2.50
N PRO A 38 -2.72 0.16 -1.32
CA PRO A 38 -3.67 0.47 -0.28
C PRO A 38 -4.64 1.55 -0.75
N LYS A 39 -5.93 1.36 -0.43
CA LYS A 39 -6.94 2.40 -0.63
C LYS A 39 -6.50 3.69 0.08
N ARG A 40 -6.82 4.84 -0.51
CA ARG A 40 -6.44 6.17 -0.02
C ARG A 40 -6.64 6.34 1.49
N ASP A 41 -7.84 6.09 2.00
CA ASP A 41 -8.14 6.29 3.42
C ASP A 41 -7.40 5.32 4.35
N VAL A 42 -7.12 4.10 3.85
CA VAL A 42 -6.32 3.11 4.58
C VAL A 42 -4.86 3.55 4.64
N LEU A 43 -4.30 4.05 3.52
CA LEU A 43 -2.94 4.59 3.50
C LEU A 43 -2.78 5.76 4.48
N ILE A 44 -3.73 6.71 4.46
CA ILE A 44 -3.71 7.88 5.35
C ILE A 44 -3.77 7.42 6.80
N ALA A 45 -4.79 6.62 7.18
CA ALA A 45 -4.95 6.17 8.56
C ALA A 45 -3.73 5.39 9.08
N ASN A 46 -3.17 4.52 8.24
CA ASN A 46 -2.01 3.72 8.62
C ASN A 46 -0.75 4.55 8.90
N LEU A 47 -0.57 5.63 8.15
CA LEU A 47 0.61 6.50 8.23
C LEU A 47 0.46 7.58 9.31
N GLU A 48 -0.75 8.12 9.51
CA GLU A 48 -1.06 9.02 10.63
C GLU A 48 -0.84 8.31 11.98
N ASP A 49 -1.28 7.05 12.10
CA ASP A 49 -1.02 6.18 13.27
C ASP A 49 0.49 5.99 13.55
N LYS A 50 1.34 6.27 12.56
CA LYS A 50 2.80 6.18 12.65
C LYS A 50 3.47 7.54 12.60
N ASP A 51 2.77 8.61 12.97
CA ASP A 51 3.28 9.98 13.05
C ASP A 51 3.83 10.54 11.72
N TYR A 52 3.31 10.09 10.57
CA TYR A 52 3.59 10.76 9.31
C TYR A 52 2.72 12.02 9.20
N THR A 53 3.31 13.11 8.72
CA THR A 53 2.56 14.28 8.28
C THR A 53 1.99 14.01 6.90
N ILE A 54 0.68 14.19 6.73
CA ILE A 54 -0.04 13.96 5.47
C ILE A 54 -0.35 15.29 4.78
N GLU A 55 -0.05 15.37 3.49
CA GLU A 55 -0.39 16.48 2.60
C GLU A 55 -1.13 15.91 1.38
N THR A 56 -2.20 16.57 0.95
CA THR A 56 -2.99 16.12 -0.21
C THR A 56 -3.09 17.21 -1.26
N TYR A 57 -2.99 16.84 -2.53
CA TYR A 57 -2.97 17.78 -3.65
C TYR A 57 -3.87 17.31 -4.77
N THR A 58 -4.50 18.26 -5.46
CA THR A 58 -5.36 17.98 -6.62
C THR A 58 -4.70 18.32 -7.97
N SER A 59 -3.42 18.70 -7.94
CA SER A 59 -2.63 19.12 -9.10
C SER A 59 -1.13 18.86 -8.85
N MET A 60 -0.36 18.91 -9.94
CA MET A 60 1.09 18.82 -9.93
C MET A 60 1.65 19.66 -11.05
N GLU A 61 2.74 20.38 -10.78
CA GLU A 61 3.41 21.22 -11.77
C GLU A 61 3.85 20.37 -12.98
N GLY A 62 3.65 20.90 -14.19
CA GLY A 62 3.94 20.19 -15.44
C GLY A 62 2.81 19.29 -15.95
N LEU A 63 1.71 19.13 -15.21
CA LEU A 63 0.52 18.40 -15.64
C LEU A 63 -0.69 19.34 -15.78
N SER A 64 -1.50 19.13 -16.82
CA SER A 64 -2.67 19.97 -17.15
C SER A 64 -4.01 19.38 -16.66
N PHE A 65 -3.99 18.23 -16.00
CA PHE A 65 -5.17 17.53 -15.49
C PHE A 65 -5.20 17.50 -13.96
N SER A 66 -6.38 17.26 -13.39
CA SER A 66 -6.55 17.08 -11.94
C SER A 66 -6.27 15.64 -11.54
N LEU A 67 -5.77 15.46 -10.32
CA LEU A 67 -5.34 14.16 -9.78
C LEU A 67 -5.68 14.07 -8.30
N ASP A 68 -5.54 12.90 -7.69
CA ASP A 68 -5.64 12.72 -6.24
C ASP A 68 -4.29 12.25 -5.70
N ARG A 69 -3.47 13.20 -5.24
CA ARG A 69 -2.12 12.94 -4.73
C ARG A 69 -2.11 13.01 -3.21
N VAL A 70 -1.44 12.04 -2.60
CA VAL A 70 -1.12 12.00 -1.17
C VAL A 70 0.39 11.95 -1.01
N ILE A 71 0.94 12.88 -0.25
CA ILE A 71 2.33 12.87 0.21
C ILE A 71 2.32 12.66 1.71
N ALA A 72 3.03 11.65 2.19
CA ALA A 72 3.23 11.43 3.62
C ALA A 72 4.73 11.47 3.95
N LYS A 73 5.12 12.19 4.99
CA LYS A 73 6.54 12.35 5.39
C LYS A 73 6.75 12.12 6.90
N LYS A 74 7.85 11.45 7.26
CA LYS A 74 8.36 11.31 8.63
C LYS A 74 9.89 11.36 8.63
N GLY A 75 10.44 12.52 8.99
CA GLY A 75 11.89 12.76 8.89
C GLY A 75 12.36 12.65 7.43
N ASN A 76 13.30 11.74 7.15
CA ASN A 76 13.75 11.43 5.80
C ASN A 76 12.95 10.31 5.10
N LYS A 77 11.86 9.85 5.72
CA LYS A 77 10.99 8.80 5.15
C LYS A 77 9.78 9.42 4.49
N PHE A 78 9.39 8.87 3.35
CA PHE A 78 8.26 9.40 2.61
C PHE A 78 7.56 8.33 1.75
N ILE A 79 6.31 8.64 1.44
CA ILE A 79 5.59 8.10 0.30
C ILE A 79 4.92 9.25 -0.43
N ASP A 80 5.01 9.23 -1.75
CA ASP A 80 4.25 10.09 -2.64
C ASP A 80 3.48 9.19 -3.60
N ILE A 81 2.16 9.29 -3.60
CA ILE A 81 1.27 8.42 -4.38
C ILE A 81 0.15 9.23 -5.04
N VAL A 82 -0.19 8.86 -6.27
CA VAL A 82 -1.30 9.41 -7.03
C VAL A 82 -2.31 8.32 -7.35
N TYR A 83 -3.58 8.62 -7.07
CA TYR A 83 -4.74 7.75 -7.28
C TYR A 83 -5.58 8.22 -8.47
N GLY A 84 -6.42 7.31 -8.99
CA GLY A 84 -7.51 7.64 -9.89
C GLY A 84 -7.10 8.09 -11.29
N LEU A 85 -5.92 7.69 -11.76
CA LEU A 85 -5.41 8.09 -13.08
C LEU A 85 -6.03 7.25 -14.20
N SER A 86 -6.09 7.82 -15.40
CA SER A 86 -6.18 7.01 -16.62
C SER A 86 -4.82 6.36 -16.92
N GLY A 87 -4.77 5.33 -17.77
CA GLY A 87 -3.49 4.70 -18.15
C GLY A 87 -2.51 5.67 -18.84
N GLU A 88 -3.02 6.63 -19.61
CA GLU A 88 -2.22 7.67 -20.25
C GLU A 88 -1.66 8.65 -19.20
N ASP A 89 -2.51 9.10 -18.28
CA ASP A 89 -2.11 10.04 -17.23
C ASP A 89 -1.14 9.39 -16.22
N ALA A 90 -1.32 8.10 -15.92
CA ALA A 90 -0.38 7.32 -15.11
C ALA A 90 1.02 7.30 -15.74
N SER A 91 1.12 7.11 -17.05
CA SER A 91 2.41 7.15 -17.75
C SER A 91 3.07 8.53 -17.64
N LYS A 92 2.30 9.63 -17.81
CA LYS A 92 2.82 11.00 -17.68
C LYS A 92 3.29 11.33 -16.26
N VAL A 93 2.53 10.93 -15.24
CA VAL A 93 2.92 11.11 -13.84
C VAL A 93 4.19 10.31 -13.53
N PHE A 94 4.29 9.07 -14.03
CA PHE A 94 5.47 8.23 -13.84
C PHE A 94 6.73 8.85 -14.43
N GLU A 95 6.67 9.35 -15.67
CA GLU A 95 7.80 10.07 -16.29
C GLU A 95 8.25 11.29 -15.49
N LEU A 96 7.30 12.00 -14.87
CA LEU A 96 7.61 13.11 -13.98
C LEU A 96 8.26 12.62 -12.68
N TYR A 97 7.77 11.52 -12.10
CA TYR A 97 8.37 10.92 -10.89
C TYR A 97 9.81 10.49 -11.12
N CYS A 98 10.12 9.90 -12.28
CA CYS A 98 11.50 9.56 -12.65
C CYS A 98 12.45 10.78 -12.66
N LYS A 99 11.93 11.98 -12.96
CA LYS A 99 12.73 13.22 -12.95
C LYS A 99 12.84 13.81 -11.54
N LEU A 100 11.77 13.72 -10.75
CA LEU A 100 11.71 14.25 -9.38
C LEU A 100 12.50 13.41 -8.38
N TYR A 101 12.52 12.08 -8.58
CA TYR A 101 13.12 11.11 -7.68
C TYR A 101 14.14 10.28 -8.46
N SER A 102 15.37 10.79 -8.60
CA SER A 102 16.41 10.07 -9.36
C SER A 102 16.98 8.88 -8.59
N ASP A 103 17.29 9.05 -7.29
CA ASP A 103 18.09 8.05 -6.56
C ASP A 103 17.62 7.77 -5.11
N ASP A 104 16.82 8.65 -4.50
CA ASP A 104 16.43 8.53 -3.08
C ASP A 104 15.05 7.86 -2.91
N TYR A 105 14.95 6.60 -3.31
CA TYR A 105 13.76 5.78 -3.12
C TYR A 105 14.09 4.29 -3.00
N TYR A 106 13.21 3.55 -2.33
CA TYR A 106 13.17 2.09 -2.36
C TYR A 106 12.40 1.56 -3.55
N ILE A 107 11.23 2.14 -3.84
CA ILE A 107 10.39 1.75 -4.97
C ILE A 107 9.80 2.98 -5.64
N LEU A 108 9.88 3.01 -6.96
CA LEU A 108 9.20 3.97 -7.83
C LEU A 108 8.45 3.17 -8.89
N ALA A 109 7.13 3.31 -8.97
CA ALA A 109 6.31 2.43 -9.78
C ALA A 109 5.10 3.12 -10.40
N GLN A 110 4.78 2.71 -11.63
CA GLN A 110 3.46 2.75 -12.22
C GLN A 110 2.85 1.34 -12.09
N ASN A 111 1.81 1.21 -11.28
CA ASN A 111 1.07 -0.04 -11.07
C ASN A 111 -0.38 0.15 -11.53
N GLY A 112 -0.68 -0.22 -12.77
CA GLY A 112 -1.95 0.08 -13.42
C GLY A 112 -2.18 1.59 -13.49
N ASN A 113 -3.22 2.04 -12.78
CA ASN A 113 -3.66 3.43 -12.71
C ASN A 113 -3.13 4.18 -11.47
N TYR A 114 -2.14 3.61 -10.77
CA TYR A 114 -1.48 4.20 -9.62
C TYR A 114 -0.04 4.54 -9.98
N VAL A 115 0.44 5.68 -9.49
CA VAL A 115 1.87 6.01 -9.52
C VAL A 115 2.34 6.34 -8.13
N TYR A 116 3.43 5.73 -7.68
CA TYR A 116 3.96 5.98 -6.35
C TYR A 116 5.49 5.91 -6.28
N CYS A 117 6.05 6.67 -5.35
CA CYS A 117 7.44 6.63 -4.94
C CYS A 117 7.50 6.47 -3.42
N VAL A 118 8.28 5.53 -2.91
CA VAL A 118 8.39 5.23 -1.47
C VAL A 118 9.85 5.12 -1.07
N SER A 119 10.23 5.79 0.03
CA SER A 119 11.61 5.93 0.48
C SER A 119 12.27 4.63 0.94
N ASP A 120 11.52 3.72 1.56
CA ASP A 120 12.06 2.50 2.16
C ASP A 120 11.01 1.39 2.38
N LYS A 121 11.51 0.17 2.62
CA LYS A 121 10.71 -1.04 2.88
C LYS A 121 9.77 -0.91 4.09
N LYS A 122 10.18 -0.20 5.15
CA LYS A 122 9.34 -0.02 6.35
C LYS A 122 8.18 0.91 6.04
N THR A 123 8.43 2.00 5.32
CA THR A 123 7.39 2.92 4.85
C THR A 123 6.42 2.24 3.90
N PHE A 124 6.91 1.43 2.97
CA PHE A 124 6.08 0.62 2.07
C PHE A 124 5.15 -0.33 2.83
N SER A 125 5.69 -1.09 3.78
CA SER A 125 4.87 -1.99 4.62
C SER A 125 3.91 -1.21 5.52
N ALA A 126 4.35 -0.10 6.11
CA ALA A 126 3.54 0.75 6.98
C ALA A 126 2.35 1.36 6.24
N ALA A 127 2.51 1.74 4.96
CA ALA A 127 1.43 2.29 4.15
C ALA A 127 0.32 1.27 3.85
N GLY A 128 0.60 -0.03 3.97
CA GLY A 128 -0.38 -1.10 3.79
C GLY A 128 -0.37 -1.77 2.41
N PHE A 129 0.73 -1.65 1.65
CA PHE A 129 0.91 -2.44 0.44
C PHE A 129 1.01 -3.93 0.76
N THR A 130 0.36 -4.76 -0.03
CA THR A 130 0.33 -6.22 0.23
C THR A 130 1.49 -6.98 -0.42
N SER A 131 2.06 -6.45 -1.50
CA SER A 131 3.24 -7.02 -2.19
C SER A 131 3.88 -5.99 -3.13
N THR A 132 5.04 -6.31 -3.69
CA THR A 132 5.68 -5.51 -4.75
C THR A 132 5.26 -5.90 -6.16
N ALA A 133 4.29 -6.82 -6.31
CA ALA A 133 3.80 -7.23 -7.63
C ALA A 133 3.24 -6.03 -8.40
N ASN A 134 3.46 -5.99 -9.71
CA ASN A 134 3.26 -4.80 -10.52
C ASN A 134 2.64 -5.12 -11.88
N VAL A 135 1.76 -4.23 -12.35
CA VAL A 135 1.29 -4.18 -13.74
C VAL A 135 1.72 -2.84 -14.32
N GLY A 136 2.84 -2.82 -15.04
CA GLY A 136 3.42 -1.58 -15.58
C GLY A 136 4.92 -1.51 -15.35
N VAL A 137 5.45 -0.31 -15.16
CA VAL A 137 6.89 -0.06 -14.98
C VAL A 137 7.21 0.12 -13.49
N GLN A 138 8.32 -0.45 -13.04
CA GLN A 138 8.76 -0.35 -11.65
C GLN A 138 10.29 -0.35 -11.58
N TYR A 139 10.82 0.47 -10.68
CA TYR A 139 12.22 0.48 -10.25
C TYR A 139 12.30 0.20 -8.75
N ILE A 140 13.20 -0.71 -8.36
CA ILE A 140 13.44 -1.07 -6.95
C ILE A 140 14.93 -0.93 -6.66
N HIS A 141 15.26 -0.21 -5.60
CA HIS A 141 16.60 -0.16 -5.00
C HIS A 141 16.65 -1.03 -3.74
N ASN A 142 17.82 -1.60 -3.42
CA ASN A 142 17.95 -2.61 -2.37
C ASN A 142 18.36 -2.07 -1.01
#